data_AF-A0A6G9SFD4-F1
#
_entry.id   AF-A0A6G9SFD4-F1
#
_cell.length_a   1.000
_cell.length_b   1.000
_cell.length_c   1.000
_cell.angle_alpha   90.00
_cell.angle_beta   90.00
_cell.angle_gamma   90.00
#
_symmetry.space_group_name_H-M   'P 1'
#
loop_
_entity.id
_entity.type
_entity.pdbx_description
1 polymer ?
#
loop_
_entity_poly.entity_id
_entity_poly.type
_entity_poly.pdbx_seq_one_letter_code
_entity_poly.pdbx_strand_id
1 'polypeptide(L)'
;MPAKQKHHKVRFEMLLTTEQNEHWQTLAESNGISKAELVRRKMSGFRIKPIPQVNWKCYWQLLKISEDISQIAKAQNIAITQGFTQPIDRIPFDDLLKEISRLRLCLLLVSNEGTNDELKNSDDWQD
;
A
#
# COMPACT_ATOMS: atom_id res chain seq x y z
N MET A 1 20.72 2.88 35.87
CA MET A 1 21.06 1.91 34.79
C MET A 1 19.78 1.62 34.01
N PRO A 2 19.75 1.75 32.67
CA PRO A 2 18.53 1.47 31.92
C PRO A 2 18.30 -0.05 31.87
N ALA A 3 17.08 -0.48 32.19
CA ALA A 3 16.69 -1.88 32.17
C ALA A 3 16.74 -2.41 30.73
N LYS A 4 17.41 -3.56 30.51
CA LYS A 4 17.45 -4.23 29.21
C LYS A 4 16.03 -4.68 28.83
N GLN A 5 15.49 -4.16 27.73
CA GLN A 5 14.23 -4.63 27.16
C GLN A 5 14.37 -6.10 26.77
N LYS A 6 13.53 -6.97 27.34
CA LYS A 6 13.47 -8.38 26.95
C LYS A 6 12.75 -8.49 25.61
N HIS A 7 13.46 -8.86 24.55
CA HIS A 7 12.84 -9.17 23.27
C HIS A 7 12.13 -10.52 23.36
N HIS A 8 10.79 -10.51 23.31
CA HIS A 8 10.02 -11.74 23.15
C HIS A 8 10.09 -12.21 21.70
N LYS A 9 10.63 -13.41 21.47
CA LYS A 9 10.56 -14.08 20.17
C LYS A 9 9.25 -14.87 20.11
N VAL A 10 8.39 -14.51 19.16
CA VAL A 10 7.20 -15.27 18.79
C VAL A 10 7.53 -16.05 17.52
N ARG A 11 7.24 -17.36 17.52
CA ARG A 11 7.40 -18.24 16.36
C ARG A 11 6.02 -18.53 15.79
N PHE A 12 5.87 -18.31 14.48
CA PHE A 12 4.70 -18.73 13.73
C PHE A 12 5.09 -19.89 12.82
N GLU A 13 4.26 -20.92 12.80
CA GLU A 13 4.42 -22.08 11.93
C GLU A 13 3.24 -22.09 10.96
N MET A 14 3.54 -22.27 9.66
CA MET A 14 2.55 -22.36 8.60
C MET A 14 2.59 -23.78 8.05
N LEU A 15 1.44 -24.44 8.03
CA LEU A 15 1.26 -25.70 7.34
C LEU A 15 0.90 -25.40 5.89
N LEU A 16 1.82 -25.72 4.98
CA LEU A 16 1.66 -25.49 3.55
C LEU A 16 1.79 -26.83 2.82
N THR A 17 1.03 -26.99 1.73
CA THR A 17 1.32 -28.04 0.74
C THR A 17 2.62 -27.71 -0.01
N THR A 18 3.19 -28.69 -0.71
CA THR A 18 4.39 -28.50 -1.54
C THR A 18 4.18 -27.41 -2.59
N GLU A 19 3.05 -27.45 -3.29
CA GLU A 19 2.68 -26.45 -4.31
C GLU A 19 2.55 -25.04 -3.73
N GLN A 20 1.90 -24.90 -2.57
CA GLN A 20 1.78 -23.59 -1.91
C GLN A 20 3.14 -23.07 -1.48
N ASN A 21 4.00 -23.94 -0.94
CA ASN A 21 5.33 -23.56 -0.51
C ASN A 21 6.19 -23.07 -1.69
N GLU A 22 6.12 -23.75 -2.84
CA GLU A 22 6.77 -23.31 -4.08
C GLU A 22 6.23 -21.98 -4.56
N HIS A 23 4.91 -21.80 -4.59
CA HIS A 23 4.29 -20.52 -4.95
C HIS A 23 4.80 -19.35 -4.08
N TRP A 24 4.80 -19.53 -2.76
CA TRP A 24 5.31 -18.52 -1.82
C TRP A 24 6.81 -18.26 -1.98
N GLN A 25 7.58 -19.28 -2.34
CA GLN A 25 9.01 -19.18 -2.59
C GLN A 25 9.27 -18.34 -3.87
N THR A 26 8.60 -18.66 -4.97
CA THR A 26 8.69 -17.91 -6.24
C THR A 26 8.23 -16.46 -6.07
N LEU A 27 7.19 -16.22 -5.28
CA LEU A 27 6.71 -14.87 -4.95
C LEU A 27 7.74 -14.09 -4.13
N ALA A 28 8.48 -14.75 -3.24
CA ALA A 28 9.51 -14.10 -2.43
C ALA A 28 10.73 -13.73 -3.29
N GLU A 29 11.14 -14.64 -4.17
CA GLU A 29 12.28 -14.47 -5.08
C GLU A 29 12.04 -13.36 -6.11
N SER A 30 10.85 -13.32 -6.73
CA SER A 30 10.47 -12.23 -7.65
C SER A 30 10.45 -10.85 -6.98
N ASN A 31 10.33 -10.80 -5.65
CA ASN A 31 10.37 -9.56 -4.87
C ASN A 31 11.71 -9.32 -4.16
N GLY A 32 12.72 -10.17 -4.38
CA GLY A 32 14.07 -10.04 -3.80
C GLY A 32 14.10 -10.12 -2.26
N ILE A 33 13.12 -10.79 -1.65
CA ILE A 33 13.01 -10.92 -0.18
C ILE A 33 12.91 -12.37 0.26
N SER A 34 13.18 -12.65 1.54
CA SER A 34 12.97 -13.99 2.08
C SER A 34 11.48 -14.30 2.22
N LYS A 35 11.11 -15.58 2.08
CA LYS A 35 9.74 -16.05 2.29
C LYS A 35 9.17 -15.66 3.67
N ALA A 36 9.98 -15.75 4.73
CA ALA A 36 9.57 -15.33 6.08
C ALA A 36 9.28 -13.82 6.14
N GLU A 37 10.06 -13.00 5.43
CA GLU A 37 9.82 -11.56 5.34
C GLU A 37 8.57 -11.23 4.54
N LEU A 38 8.33 -11.94 3.44
CA LEU A 38 7.09 -11.83 2.66
C LEU A 38 5.86 -12.15 3.50
N VAL A 39 5.89 -13.25 4.26
CA VAL A 39 4.81 -13.64 5.19
C VAL A 39 4.62 -12.58 6.27
N ARG A 40 5.69 -12.08 6.89
CA ARG A 40 5.60 -11.00 7.90
C ARG A 40 4.96 -9.75 7.32
N ARG A 41 5.34 -9.34 6.11
CA ARG A 41 4.75 -8.17 5.43
C ARG A 41 3.27 -8.37 5.13
N LYS A 42 2.89 -9.52 4.59
CA LYS A 42 1.49 -9.90 4.36
C LYS A 42 0.66 -9.87 5.65
N MET A 43 1.16 -10.49 6.73
CA MET A 43 0.47 -10.56 8.02
C MET A 43 0.32 -9.20 8.71
N SER A 44 1.28 -8.30 8.52
CA SER A 44 1.29 -6.98 9.15
C SER A 44 0.60 -5.89 8.31
N GLY A 45 0.05 -6.26 7.14
CA GLY A 45 -0.53 -5.30 6.19
C GLY A 45 0.53 -4.39 5.53
N PHE A 46 1.81 -4.68 5.70
CA PHE A 46 2.90 -3.91 5.11
C PHE A 46 3.10 -4.28 3.63
N ARG A 47 3.50 -3.29 2.84
CA ARG A 47 3.73 -3.48 1.40
C ARG A 47 4.93 -4.38 1.13
N ILE A 48 4.78 -5.20 0.08
CA ILE A 48 5.78 -6.18 -0.34
C ILE A 48 6.96 -5.48 -1.04
N LYS A 49 6.67 -4.53 -1.95
CA LYS A 49 7.71 -3.72 -2.60
C LYS A 49 8.19 -2.59 -1.69
N PRO A 50 9.51 -2.44 -1.47
CA PRO A 50 10.05 -1.31 -0.74
C PRO A 50 9.84 -0.02 -1.54
N ILE A 51 9.47 1.06 -0.87
CA ILE A 51 9.48 2.40 -1.47
C ILE A 51 10.95 2.84 -1.52
N PRO A 52 11.48 3.28 -2.68
CA PRO A 52 12.84 3.79 -2.77
C PRO A 52 13.05 4.91 -1.77
N GLN A 53 14.18 4.95 -1.07
CA GLN A 53 14.43 5.95 -0.01
C GLN A 53 14.29 7.39 -0.54
N VAL A 54 14.70 7.62 -1.79
CA VAL A 54 14.53 8.89 -2.52
C VAL A 54 13.07 9.32 -2.67
N ASN A 55 12.15 8.37 -2.77
CA ASN A 55 10.72 8.59 -2.97
C ASN A 55 9.91 8.50 -1.67
N TRP A 56 10.52 8.07 -0.57
CA TRP A 56 9.86 7.79 0.71
C TRP A 56 9.03 8.98 1.21
N LYS A 57 9.64 10.16 1.31
CA LYS A 57 8.98 11.37 1.82
C LYS A 57 7.76 11.74 0.97
N CYS A 58 7.92 11.77 -0.35
CA CYS A 58 6.86 12.14 -1.29
C CYS A 58 5.70 11.13 -1.24
N TYR A 59 6.02 9.84 -1.21
CA TYR A 59 5.02 8.77 -1.15
C TYR A 59 4.12 8.88 0.10
N TRP A 60 4.71 9.14 1.26
CA TRP A 60 3.94 9.28 2.51
C TRP A 60 3.18 10.59 2.60
N GLN A 61 3.71 11.68 2.05
CA GLN A 61 2.97 12.94 1.94
C GLN A 61 1.72 12.78 1.07
N LEU A 62 1.82 12.05 -0.05
CA LEU A 62 0.67 11.74 -0.90
C LEU A 62 -0.36 10.86 -0.19
N LEU A 63 0.07 9.90 0.65
CA LEU A 63 -0.86 9.16 1.49
C LEU A 63 -1.63 10.10 2.43
N LYS A 64 -0.93 10.98 3.14
CA LYS A 64 -1.56 11.91 4.07
C LYS A 64 -2.59 12.80 3.37
N ILE A 65 -2.25 13.33 2.20
CA ILE A 65 -3.17 14.14 1.39
C ILE A 65 -4.43 13.33 1.02
N SER A 66 -4.28 12.06 0.62
CA SER A 66 -5.44 11.21 0.30
C SER A 66 -6.33 10.91 1.52
N GLU A 67 -5.74 10.77 2.71
CA GLU A 67 -6.48 10.60 3.96
C GLU A 67 -7.25 11.86 4.34
N ASP A 68 -6.61 13.02 4.26
CA ASP A 68 -7.23 14.32 4.53
C ASP A 68 -8.42 14.57 3.58
N ILE A 69 -8.25 14.30 2.28
CA ILE A 69 -9.32 14.37 1.28
C ILE A 69 -10.49 13.43 1.63
N SER A 70 -10.19 12.20 2.03
CA SER A 70 -11.21 11.22 2.41
C SER A 70 -12.01 11.65 3.63
N GLN A 71 -11.37 12.33 4.59
CA GLN A 71 -12.04 12.90 5.76
C GLN A 71 -12.95 14.08 5.38
N ILE A 72 -12.49 14.97 4.48
CA ILE A 72 -13.29 16.07 3.96
C ILE A 72 -14.54 15.54 3.25
N ALA A 73 -14.38 14.54 2.37
CA ALA A 73 -15.49 13.91 1.65
C ALA A 73 -16.51 13.29 2.62
N LYS A 74 -16.04 12.62 3.68
CA LYS A 74 -16.92 12.08 4.73
C LYS A 74 -17.68 13.19 5.46
N ALA A 75 -16.98 14.26 5.86
CA ALA A 75 -17.60 15.40 6.55
C ALA A 75 -18.68 16.06 5.68
N GLN A 76 -18.41 16.23 4.37
CA GLN A 76 -19.37 16.73 3.40
C GLN A 76 -20.61 15.83 3.31
N ASN A 77 -20.43 14.51 3.18
CA ASN A 77 -21.54 13.56 3.12
C ASN A 77 -22.38 13.54 4.40
N ILE A 78 -21.74 13.64 5.57
CA ILE A 78 -22.43 13.73 6.86
C ILE A 78 -23.26 15.00 6.94
N ALA A 79 -22.70 16.15 6.54
CA ALA A 79 -23.43 17.43 6.53
C ALA A 79 -24.67 17.39 5.63
N ILE A 80 -24.57 16.79 4.44
CA ILE A 80 -25.72 16.58 3.53
C ILE A 80 -26.77 15.70 4.20
N THR A 81 -26.36 14.58 4.79
CA THR A 81 -27.28 13.63 5.45
C THR A 81 -28.01 14.28 6.63
N GLN A 82 -27.37 15.24 7.29
CA GLN A 82 -27.92 16.02 8.40
C GLN A 82 -28.78 17.22 7.94
N GLY A 83 -28.95 17.43 6.63
CA GLY A 83 -29.79 18.49 6.07
C GLY A 83 -29.15 19.88 6.05
N PHE A 84 -27.84 19.98 6.28
CA PHE A 84 -27.13 21.25 6.13
C PHE A 84 -26.96 21.60 4.65
N THR A 85 -27.32 22.82 4.28
CA THR A 85 -26.99 23.39 2.96
C THR A 85 -25.48 23.58 2.88
N GLN A 86 -24.84 22.87 1.94
CA GLN A 86 -23.40 23.01 1.74
C GLN A 86 -23.08 24.40 1.18
N PRO A 87 -22.11 25.14 1.76
CA PRO A 87 -21.69 26.45 1.25
C PRO A 87 -20.79 26.37 0.00
N ILE A 88 -20.41 25.16 -0.43
CA ILE A 88 -19.45 24.90 -1.50
C ILE A 88 -20.02 23.79 -2.36
N ASP A 89 -19.89 23.91 -3.68
CA ASP A 89 -20.24 22.84 -4.62
C ASP A 89 -19.51 21.55 -4.28
N ARG A 90 -20.16 20.41 -4.52
CA ARG A 90 -19.59 19.09 -4.28
C ARG A 90 -18.34 18.93 -5.17
N ILE A 91 -17.16 19.02 -4.55
CA ILE A 91 -15.90 18.74 -5.24
C ILE A 91 -15.82 17.21 -5.43
N PRO A 92 -15.72 16.70 -6.68
CA PRO A 92 -15.56 15.27 -6.92
C PRO A 92 -14.13 14.87 -6.57
N PHE A 93 -13.91 14.50 -5.32
CA PHE A 93 -12.61 14.07 -4.81
C PHE A 93 -12.13 12.73 -5.39
N ASP A 94 -13.02 11.96 -6.02
CA ASP A 94 -12.70 10.63 -6.55
C ASP A 94 -11.61 10.67 -7.62
N ASP A 95 -11.66 11.64 -8.53
CA ASP A 95 -10.65 11.74 -9.60
C ASP A 95 -9.29 12.20 -9.06
N LEU A 96 -9.31 13.08 -8.04
CA LEU A 96 -8.09 13.47 -7.34
C LEU A 96 -7.47 12.29 -6.57
N LEU A 97 -8.29 11.45 -5.93
CA LEU A 97 -7.82 10.24 -5.26
C LEU A 97 -7.24 9.21 -6.23
N LYS A 98 -7.81 9.07 -7.43
CA LYS A 98 -7.26 8.23 -8.50
C LYS A 98 -5.88 8.72 -8.95
N GLU A 99 -5.72 10.02 -9.18
CA GLU A 99 -4.43 10.60 -9.60
C GLU A 99 -3.36 10.50 -8.49
N ILE A 100 -3.73 10.75 -7.23
CA ILE A 100 -2.81 10.54 -6.10
C ILE A 100 -2.37 9.07 -6.03
N SER A 101 -3.30 8.13 -6.24
CA SER A 101 -2.99 6.70 -6.25
C SER A 101 -2.03 6.32 -7.38
N ARG A 102 -2.24 6.87 -8.58
CA ARG A 102 -1.37 6.70 -9.74
C ARG A 102 0.04 7.24 -9.48
N LEU A 103 0.15 8.44 -8.94
CA LEU A 103 1.44 9.04 -8.58
C LEU A 103 2.19 8.19 -7.54
N ARG A 104 1.48 7.70 -6.52
CA ARG A 104 2.07 6.78 -5.52
C ARG A 104 2.54 5.47 -6.12
N LEU A 105 1.87 4.97 -7.15
CA LEU A 105 2.31 3.79 -7.90
C LEU A 105 3.59 4.07 -8.69
N CYS A 106 3.67 5.21 -9.39
CA CYS A 106 4.90 5.61 -10.10
C CYS A 106 6.10 5.69 -9.16
N LEU A 107 5.93 6.27 -7.97
CA LEU A 107 6.98 6.36 -6.96
C LEU A 107 7.49 4.99 -6.47
N LEU A 108 6.70 3.93 -6.62
CA LEU A 108 7.11 2.55 -6.32
C LEU A 108 7.84 1.88 -7.50
N LEU A 109 7.48 2.23 -8.74
CA LEU A 109 7.95 1.58 -9.95
C LEU A 109 9.23 2.20 -10.54
N VAL A 110 9.51 3.47 -10.24
CA VAL A 110 10.70 4.21 -10.75
C VAL A 110 12.04 3.64 -10.26
N SER A 111 12.05 2.58 -9.44
CA SER A 111 13.29 1.94 -8.98
C SER A 111 13.91 0.92 -9.94
N ASN A 112 13.30 0.63 -11.09
CA ASN A 112 13.89 -0.22 -12.13
C ASN A 112 14.09 0.57 -13.42
N GLU A 113 15.15 1.37 -13.49
CA GLU A 113 15.83 1.58 -14.78
C GLU A 113 16.46 0.25 -15.18
N GLY A 114 15.69 -0.58 -15.89
CA GLY A 114 16.18 -1.86 -16.39
C GLY A 114 15.10 -2.92 -16.54
N THR A 115 14.04 -2.64 -17.30
CA THR A 115 13.55 -3.46 -18.42
C THR A 115 12.29 -2.79 -18.99
N ASN A 116 12.43 -2.27 -20.21
CA ASN A 116 11.29 -2.06 -21.10
C ASN A 116 10.58 -3.42 -21.30
N ASP A 117 9.24 -3.43 -21.25
CA ASP A 117 8.30 -4.37 -21.91
C ASP A 117 7.19 -5.09 -21.09
N GLU A 118 6.91 -4.77 -19.83
CA GLU A 118 5.78 -5.41 -19.11
C GLU A 118 4.73 -4.45 -18.53
N LEU A 119 4.41 -3.36 -19.25
CA LEU A 119 3.28 -2.48 -18.93
C LEU A 119 2.08 -2.62 -19.90
N LYS A 120 2.03 -3.73 -20.64
CA LYS A 120 0.82 -4.19 -21.33
C LYS A 120 0.39 -5.50 -20.68
N ASN A 121 -0.84 -5.55 -20.18
CA ASN A 121 -1.52 -6.70 -19.54
C ASN A 121 -1.36 -6.83 -18.02
N SER A 122 -2.07 -5.98 -17.28
CA SER A 122 -2.82 -6.48 -16.12
C SER A 122 -4.03 -5.56 -15.88
N ASP A 123 -4.96 -5.61 -16.84
CA ASP A 123 -6.31 -5.08 -16.69
C ASP A 123 -7.18 -6.20 -16.12
N ASP A 124 -7.00 -6.51 -14.83
CA ASP A 124 -7.74 -7.59 -14.16
C ASP A 124 -7.84 -7.37 -12.65
N TRP A 125 -8.46 -6.24 -12.28
CA TRP A 125 -9.05 -6.08 -10.95
C TRP A 125 -10.55 -5.77 -11.12
N GLN A 126 -11.33 -6.81 -11.39
CA GLN A 126 -12.76 -6.83 -11.08
C GLN A 126 -13.05 -7.97 -10.09
N ASP A 127 -13.59 -7.54 -8.95
CA ASP A 127 -14.24 -8.24 -7.82
C ASP A 127 -13.49 -9.33 -7.04
#